data_AF-A0A559JEQ7-F1
#
_entry.id   AF-A0A559JEQ7-F1
#
_cell.length_a   1.000
_cell.length_b   1.000
_cell.length_c   1.000
_cell.angle_alpha   90.00
_cell.angle_beta   90.00
_cell.angle_gamma   90.00
#
_symmetry.space_group_name_H-M   'P 1'
#
loop_
_entity.id
_entity.type
_entity.pdbx_description
1 polymer ?
#
loop_
_entity_poly.entity_id
_entity_poly.type
_entity_poly.pdbx_seq_one_letter_code
_entity_poly.pdbx_strand_id
1 'polypeptide(L)' 'MIEKYALRDEPDKTMFVFKSRVGTQVYGHIIRNRTETSPAKLVFETAKFESIDDLKAEYPALDKPIE' A
#
# COMPACT_ATOMS: atom_id res chain seq x y z
N MET A 1 2.59 10.20 -8.67
CA MET A 1 1.18 9.89 -8.36
C MET A 1 1.19 8.89 -7.21
N ILE A 2 0.38 9.12 -6.18
CA ILE A 2 0.26 8.21 -5.02
C ILE A 2 -1.14 7.60 -5.11
N GLU A 3 -1.22 6.30 -5.30
CA GLU A 3 -2.48 5.54 -5.26
C GLU A 3 -2.61 4.89 -3.87
N LYS A 4 -3.84 4.72 -3.39
CA LYS A 4 -4.12 4.09 -2.09
C LYS A 4 -5.19 3.02 -2.27
N TYR A 5 -5.05 1.89 -1.61
CA TYR A 5 -6.10 0.86 -1.56
C TYR A 5 -6.04 0.05 -0.26
N ALA A 6 -7.18 -0.47 0.18
CA ALA A 6 -7.26 -1.34 1.36
C ALA A 6 -6.76 -2.74 1.01
N LEU A 7 -6.03 -3.39 1.91
CA LEU A 7 -5.57 -4.76 1.70
C LEU A 7 -6.69 -5.75 2.00
N ARG A 8 -6.78 -6.82 1.19
CA ARG A 8 -7.77 -7.89 1.40
C ARG A 8 -7.48 -8.66 2.69
N ASP A 9 -6.23 -9.09 2.85
CA ASP A 9 -5.81 -9.95 3.95
C ASP A 9 -5.53 -9.16 5.23
N GLU A 10 -5.38 -7.85 5.12
CA GLU A 10 -5.06 -6.96 6.23
C GLU A 10 -6.00 -5.73 6.25
N PRO A 11 -7.27 -5.90 6.68
CA PRO A 11 -8.30 -4.86 6.56
C PRO A 11 -8.01 -3.59 7.36
N ASP A 12 -7.23 -3.70 8.44
CA ASP A 12 -6.80 -2.56 9.26
C ASP A 12 -5.61 -1.79 8.67
N LYS A 13 -5.10 -2.26 7.52
CA LYS A 13 -3.94 -1.70 6.84
C LYS A 13 -4.33 -1.16 5.47
N THR A 14 -3.71 -0.03 5.13
CA THR A 14 -3.88 0.59 3.80
C THR A 14 -2.56 0.55 3.05
N MET A 15 -2.60 0.09 1.80
CA MET A 15 -1.48 0.11 0.88
C MET A 15 -1.39 1.44 0.14
N PHE A 16 -0.20 2.04 0.11
CA PHE A 16 0.09 3.22 -0.70
C PHE A 16 1.11 2.88 -1.77
N VAL A 17 0.73 3.14 -3.00
CA VAL A 17 1.54 2.87 -4.17
C VAL A 17 2.08 4.17 -4.70
N PHE A 18 3.39 4.26 -4.91
CA PHE A 18 3.99 5.43 -5.56
C PHE A 18 5.06 4.99 -6.55
N LYS A 19 5.19 5.76 -7.63
CA LYS A 19 6.21 5.56 -8.66
C LYS A 19 7.47 6.35 -8.31
N SER A 20 8.64 5.78 -8.56
CA SER A 20 9.91 6.50 -8.42
C SER A 20 9.92 7.77 -9.27
N ARG A 21 10.63 8.81 -8.81
CA ARG A 21 10.95 9.97 -9.65
C ARG A 21 11.88 9.63 -10.82
N VAL A 22 12.66 8.55 -10.71
CA VAL A 22 13.70 8.18 -11.68
C VAL A 22 13.23 7.11 -12.67
N GLY A 23 11.97 6.65 -12.60
CA GLY A 23 11.42 5.67 -13.54
C GLY A 23 10.27 4.81 -13.01
N THR A 24 9.97 3.77 -13.80
CA THR A 24 8.82 2.84 -13.77
C THR A 24 8.58 2.07 -12.48
N GLN A 25 9.56 2.02 -11.57
CA GLN A 25 9.46 1.23 -10.35
C GLN A 25 8.36 1.74 -9.43
N VAL A 26 7.55 0.79 -9.00
CA VAL A 26 6.39 0.94 -8.12
C VAL A 26 6.78 0.44 -6.73
N TYR A 27 6.45 1.21 -5.70
CA TYR A 27 6.73 0.89 -4.31
C TYR A 27 5.42 0.86 -3.53
N GLY A 28 5.23 -0.13 -2.67
CA GLY A 28 4.11 -0.22 -1.74
C GLY A 28 4.46 0.32 -0.35
N HIS A 29 3.47 0.83 0.39
CA HIS A 29 3.63 1.11 1.81
C HIS A 29 2.42 0.67 2.60
N ILE A 30 2.66 0.11 3.78
CA ILE A 30 1.60 -0.30 4.69
C ILE A 30 1.43 0.78 5.76
N ILE A 31 0.23 1.37 5.83
CA ILE A 31 -0.16 2.21 6.97
C ILE A 31 -0.85 1.33 8.00
N ARG A 32 -0.33 1.32 9.22
CA ARG A 32 -1.12 0.93 10.40
C ARG A 32 -1.88 2.15 10.89
N ASN A 33 -3.20 2.02 11.00
CA ASN A 33 -4.07 3.11 11.42
C ASN A 33 -3.71 3.63 12.82
N ARG A 34 -3.99 4.92 13.03
CA ARG A 34 -3.91 5.55 14.35
C ARG A 34 -5.00 4.94 15.23
N THR A 35 -4.63 4.37 16.36
CA THR A 35 -5.58 4.02 17.42
C THR A 35 -5.61 5.15 18.45
N GLU A 36 -6.56 5.11 19.39
CA GLU A 36 -6.58 6.06 20.53
C GLU A 36 -5.25 6.05 21.31
N THR A 37 -4.55 4.92 21.30
CA THR A 37 -3.33 4.67 22.08
C THR A 37 -2.04 4.72 21.25
N SER A 38 -2.10 4.82 19.92
CA SER A 38 -0.92 4.78 19.07
C SER A 38 -1.06 5.64 17.82
N PRO A 39 -0.05 6.47 17.47
CA PRO A 39 -0.05 7.22 16.22
C PRO A 39 0.00 6.26 15.02
N ALA A 40 -0.56 6.69 13.89
CA ALA A 40 -0.45 5.93 12.65
C ALA A 40 1.02 5.73 12.30
N LYS A 41 1.39 4.49 11.94
CA LYS A 41 2.76 4.16 11.53
C LYS A 41 2.76 3.81 10.05
N LEU A 42 3.58 4.55 9.30
CA LEU A 42 3.95 4.19 7.94
C LEU A 42 5.11 3.21 8.03
N VAL A 43 4.87 1.98 7.58
CA VAL A 43 5.88 0.93 7.56
C VAL A 43 6.30 0.69 6.11
N PHE A 44 7.58 0.90 5.84
CA PHE A 44 8.21 0.72 4.54
C PHE A 44 8.77 -0.70 4.47
N GLU A 45 7.88 -1.69 4.40
CA GLU A 45 8.26 -3.11 4.37
C GLU A 45 8.19 -3.75 2.99
N THR A 46 7.72 -3.03 1.97
CA THR A 46 7.45 -3.66 0.67
C THR A 46 8.68 -3.63 -0.26
N ALA A 47 8.76 -4.64 -1.11
CA ALA A 47 9.75 -4.75 -2.16
C ALA A 47 9.52 -3.70 -3.28
N LYS A 48 10.53 -3.52 -4.14
CA LYS A 48 10.36 -2.76 -5.38
C LYS A 48 9.69 -3.66 -6.40
N PHE A 49 8.67 -3.15 -7.07
CA PHE A 49 7.97 -3.84 -8.15
C PHE A 49 8.16 -3.10 -9.48
N GLU A 50 8.19 -3.83 -10.58
CA GLU A 50 8.33 -3.25 -11.92
C GLU A 50 6.98 -2.82 -12.50
N SER A 51 5.88 -3.42 -12.04
CA SER A 51 4.51 -3.09 -12.42
C SER A 51 3.58 -2.99 -11.21
N ILE A 52 2.41 -2.34 -11.43
CA ILE A 52 1.33 -2.31 -10.42
C ILE A 52 0.71 -3.70 -10.26
N ASP A 53 0.68 -4.51 -11.32
CA ASP A 53 0.06 -5.83 -11.30
C ASP A 53 0.86 -6.81 -10.41
N ASP A 54 2.19 -6.77 -10.48
CA ASP A 54 3.06 -7.58 -9.59
C ASP A 54 2.83 -7.21 -8.11
N LEU A 55 2.72 -5.90 -7.84
CA LEU A 55 2.45 -5.41 -6.49
C LEU A 55 1.07 -5.85 -5.99
N LYS A 56 0.04 -5.83 -6.86
CA LYS A 56 -1.32 -6.28 -6.53
C LYS A 56 -1.44 -7.79 -6.40
N ALA A 57 -0.56 -8.55 -7.04
CA ALA A 57 -0.51 -10.00 -6.86
C ALA A 57 0.03 -10.37 -5.47
N GLU A 58 1.06 -9.67 -5.00
CA GLU A 58 1.63 -9.87 -3.65
C GLU A 58 0.73 -9.26 -2.55
N TYR A 59 0.16 -8.09 -2.82
CA TYR A 59 -0.69 -7.35 -1.90
C TYR A 59 -2.06 -7.09 -2.51
N PRO A 60 -2.95 -8.11 -2.53
CA PRO A 60 -4.26 -7.99 -3.15
C PRO A 60 -5.10 -6.92 -2.49
N ALA A 61 -5.71 -6.07 -3.32
CA ALA A 61 -6.68 -5.10 -2.85
C ALA A 61 -7.95 -5.80 -2.36
N LEU A 62 -8.56 -5.24 -1.32
CA LEU A 62 -9.92 -5.56 -0.94
C LEU A 62 -10.82 -5.20 -2.14
N ASP A 63 -11.73 -6.10 -2.55
CA ASP A 63 -12.58 -5.97 -3.75
C ASP A 63 -13.50 -4.73 -3.78
N LYS A 64 -13.46 -3.89 -2.74
CA LYS A 64 -14.18 -2.62 -2.69
C LYS A 64 -13.22 -1.48 -2.39
N PRO A 65 -13.14 -0.46 -3.27
CA PRO A 65 -12.52 0.80 -2.88
C PRO A 65 -13.29 1.34 -1.67
N ILE A 66 -12.56 1.77 -0.63
CA ILE A 66 -13.15 2.52 0.47
C ILE A 66 -13.53 3.89 -0.12
N GLU A 67 -14.83 4.14 -0.19
CA GLU A 67 -15.44 5.39 -0.68
C GLU A 67 -15.11 6.58 0.22
#